data_AF-A0AAU9GC35-F1
#
_entry.id   AF-A0AAU9GC35-F1
#
_cell.length_a   1.000
_cell.length_b   1.000
_cell.length_c   1.000
_cell.angle_alpha   90.00
_cell.angle_beta   90.00
_cell.angle_gamma   90.00
#
_symmetry.space_group_name_H-M   'P 1'
#
loop_
_entity.id
_entity.type
_entity.pdbx_description
1 polymer ?
#
loop_
_entity_poly.entity_id
_entity_poly.type
_entity_poly.pdbx_seq_one_letter_code
_entity_poly.pdbx_strand_id
1 'polypeptide(L)'
;MAGKYCEAAIGFLLRSFSNRRFFWICVIILSVWNMTTIFMLMKNRSDTDSTSIGVTTSYISWINTFPAVSICLSKNRITKEFSEAVKRRSADGHSPSYTYIRTLEFNSTCGVDILGMRKELFASSCTEFMEKIFFSEKLLHNCEEIFKFHELEMGYCFLANNLIDYQSIEKMPLVYSSLDEFRNLRLVLRSGLIYRYDIYIHSPENQPYFNALAYTITSDPSVHSFNVEGIENNHDVIEEPVSQRMCKFDTETSDNNVLYSFSTCMSKIRSEIEMNLCNCTLFSQSKNSSIKYCGVEGISCLDKGNLAARVISHVGSNMACLPSCMEQQISYVGSREKNHNDYGDSNMVEIEITSPPTAKYFRTVTQTKLDLVVAIGGVIGLFTGASLLNILEVISIIFSKIKHTFAR
;
A
#
# COMPACT_ATOMS: atom_id res chain seq x y z
N MET A 1 -54.66 -22.14 -30.31
CA MET A 1 -54.23 -21.17 -31.35
C MET A 1 -52.73 -21.21 -31.65
N ALA A 2 -51.84 -21.60 -30.72
CA ALA A 2 -50.39 -21.66 -30.97
C ALA A 2 -49.93 -22.66 -32.06
N GLY A 3 -50.63 -23.80 -32.25
CA GLY A 3 -50.25 -24.83 -33.22
C GLY A 3 -50.32 -24.40 -34.70
N LYS A 4 -51.34 -23.61 -35.08
CA LYS A 4 -51.50 -23.13 -36.47
C LYS A 4 -50.47 -22.08 -36.88
N TYR A 5 -49.99 -21.27 -35.94
CA TYR A 5 -48.89 -20.32 -36.19
C TYR A 5 -47.54 -21.03 -36.30
N CYS A 6 -47.35 -22.12 -35.56
CA CYS A 6 -46.12 -22.91 -35.61
C CYS A 6 -46.00 -23.69 -36.94
N GLU A 7 -47.07 -24.35 -37.41
CA GLU A 7 -47.07 -25.01 -38.73
C GLU A 7 -46.90 -24.03 -39.89
N ALA A 8 -47.50 -22.83 -39.81
CA ALA A 8 -47.33 -21.79 -40.83
C ALA A 8 -45.89 -21.24 -40.84
N ALA A 9 -45.26 -21.08 -39.67
CA ALA A 9 -43.85 -20.67 -39.56
C ALA A 9 -42.91 -21.74 -40.12
N ILE A 10 -43.18 -23.03 -39.86
CA ILE A 10 -42.41 -24.16 -40.38
C ILE A 10 -42.55 -24.28 -41.90
N GLY A 11 -43.76 -24.11 -42.44
CA GLY A 11 -44.01 -24.10 -43.90
C GLY A 11 -43.38 -22.90 -44.61
N PHE A 12 -43.36 -21.72 -43.98
CA PHE A 12 -42.65 -20.55 -44.49
C PHE A 12 -41.13 -20.76 -44.48
N LEU A 13 -40.57 -21.32 -43.41
CA LEU A 13 -39.15 -21.66 -43.31
C LEU A 13 -38.77 -22.67 -44.41
N LEU A 14 -39.51 -23.77 -44.58
CA LEU A 14 -39.23 -24.77 -45.62
C LEU A 14 -39.27 -24.20 -47.04
N ARG A 15 -40.21 -23.30 -47.33
CA ARG A 15 -40.32 -22.63 -48.64
C ARG A 15 -39.25 -21.55 -48.85
N SER A 16 -38.84 -20.87 -47.79
CA SER A 16 -37.78 -19.88 -47.83
C SER A 16 -36.39 -20.51 -47.99
N PHE A 17 -36.17 -21.69 -47.37
CA PHE A 17 -34.97 -22.51 -47.55
C PHE A 17 -34.81 -23.09 -48.96
N SER A 18 -35.88 -23.18 -49.75
CA SER A 18 -35.83 -23.58 -51.18
C SER A 18 -35.07 -22.56 -52.04
N ASN A 19 -35.06 -21.29 -51.63
CA ASN A 19 -34.24 -20.26 -52.27
C ASN A 19 -32.82 -20.25 -51.69
N ARG A 20 -31.87 -20.87 -52.40
CA ARG A 20 -30.43 -20.91 -52.05
C ARG A 20 -29.87 -19.57 -51.58
N ARG A 21 -30.28 -18.45 -52.18
CA ARG A 21 -29.81 -17.10 -51.81
C ARG A 21 -30.31 -16.64 -50.44
N PHE A 22 -31.56 -16.93 -50.09
CA PHE A 22 -32.14 -16.52 -48.81
C PHE A 22 -31.51 -17.31 -47.65
N PHE A 23 -31.29 -18.61 -47.84
CA PHE A 23 -30.57 -19.44 -46.88
C PHE A 23 -29.17 -18.89 -46.55
N TRP A 24 -28.35 -18.58 -47.55
CA TRP A 24 -27.01 -18.03 -47.33
C TRP A 24 -27.03 -16.64 -46.68
N ILE A 25 -28.02 -15.79 -46.99
CA ILE A 25 -28.20 -14.50 -46.32
C ILE A 25 -28.47 -14.70 -44.82
N CYS A 26 -29.36 -15.61 -44.45
CA CYS A 26 -29.64 -15.92 -43.05
C CYS A 26 -28.39 -16.45 -42.31
N VAL A 27 -27.61 -17.32 -42.95
CA VAL A 27 -26.36 -17.84 -42.38
C VAL A 27 -25.33 -16.72 -42.16
N ILE A 28 -25.17 -15.79 -43.11
CA ILE A 28 -24.26 -14.65 -42.96
C ILE A 28 -24.72 -13.73 -41.83
N ILE A 29 -26.02 -13.41 -41.74
CA ILE A 29 -26.55 -12.57 -40.66
C ILE A 29 -26.31 -13.22 -39.30
N LEU A 30 -26.56 -14.53 -39.18
CA LEU A 30 -26.31 -15.27 -37.94
C LEU A 30 -24.83 -15.31 -37.59
N SER A 31 -23.95 -15.50 -38.58
CA SER A 31 -22.49 -15.48 -38.42
C SER A 31 -22.01 -14.12 -37.90
N VAL A 32 -22.44 -13.03 -38.55
CA VAL A 32 -22.11 -11.65 -38.13
C VAL A 32 -22.64 -11.36 -36.73
N TRP A 33 -23.85 -11.80 -36.40
CA TRP A 33 -24.42 -11.63 -35.07
C TRP A 33 -23.61 -12.35 -33.99
N ASN A 34 -23.19 -13.61 -34.21
CA ASN A 34 -22.36 -14.33 -33.26
C ASN A 34 -20.96 -13.72 -33.14
N MET A 35 -20.40 -13.25 -34.24
CA MET A 35 -19.11 -12.58 -34.26
C MET A 35 -19.14 -11.29 -33.42
N THR A 36 -20.18 -10.45 -33.59
CA THR A 36 -20.30 -9.21 -32.83
C THR A 36 -20.56 -9.45 -31.35
N THR A 37 -21.37 -10.45 -30.98
CA THR A 37 -21.59 -10.78 -29.57
C THR A 37 -20.31 -11.26 -28.89
N ILE A 38 -19.53 -12.14 -29.53
CA ILE A 38 -18.23 -12.60 -29.01
C ILE A 38 -17.26 -11.43 -28.86
N PHE A 39 -17.19 -10.54 -29.86
CA PHE A 39 -16.35 -9.35 -29.80
C PHE A 39 -16.70 -8.44 -28.61
N MET A 40 -17.99 -8.18 -28.40
CA MET A 40 -18.46 -7.37 -27.26
C MET A 40 -18.12 -8.04 -25.93
N LEU A 41 -18.28 -9.37 -25.82
CA LEU A 41 -17.91 -10.11 -24.62
C LEU A 41 -16.41 -10.06 -24.33
N MET A 42 -15.57 -10.22 -25.35
CA MET A 42 -14.11 -10.14 -25.21
C MET A 42 -13.66 -8.75 -24.80
N LYS A 43 -14.21 -7.70 -25.43
CA LYS A 43 -13.90 -6.32 -25.07
C LYS A 43 -14.33 -6.03 -23.63
N ASN A 44 -15.53 -6.46 -23.26
CA ASN A 44 -16.03 -6.28 -21.89
C ASN A 44 -15.15 -7.00 -20.87
N ARG A 45 -14.75 -8.25 -21.14
CA ARG A 45 -13.85 -9.01 -20.26
C ARG A 45 -12.48 -8.34 -20.11
N SER A 46 -11.92 -7.82 -21.20
CA SER A 46 -10.65 -7.08 -21.16
C SER A 46 -10.76 -5.77 -20.36
N ASP A 47 -11.94 -5.16 -20.31
CA ASP A 47 -12.15 -3.93 -19.56
C ASP A 47 -12.45 -4.16 -18.07
N THR A 48 -13.04 -5.30 -17.71
CA THR A 48 -13.42 -5.61 -16.32
C THR A 48 -12.37 -6.41 -15.56
N ASP A 49 -11.72 -7.39 -16.20
CA ASP A 49 -10.91 -8.40 -15.53
C ASP A 49 -9.47 -8.36 -16.03
N SER A 50 -8.71 -7.29 -15.74
CA SER A 50 -7.36 -7.16 -16.30
C SER A 50 -6.28 -7.98 -15.57
N THR A 51 -6.46 -8.28 -14.28
CA THR A 51 -5.46 -9.01 -13.48
C THR A 51 -6.03 -10.21 -12.76
N SER A 52 -5.23 -11.27 -12.64
CA SER A 52 -5.50 -12.45 -11.83
C SER A 52 -4.46 -12.57 -10.73
N ILE A 53 -4.89 -13.09 -9.58
CA ILE A 53 -4.00 -13.44 -8.47
C ILE A 53 -4.02 -14.95 -8.32
N GLY A 54 -2.85 -15.56 -8.45
CA GLY A 54 -2.63 -16.97 -8.15
C GLY A 54 -1.74 -17.15 -6.93
N VAL A 55 -1.55 -18.41 -6.54
CA VAL A 55 -0.66 -18.80 -5.45
C VAL A 55 0.40 -19.73 -6.00
N THR A 56 1.66 -19.44 -5.70
CA THR A 56 2.79 -20.35 -5.94
C THR A 56 3.28 -20.89 -4.62
N THR A 57 3.78 -22.12 -4.61
CA THR A 57 4.28 -22.83 -3.42
C THR A 57 5.72 -23.32 -3.59
N SER A 58 6.45 -22.78 -4.57
CA SER A 58 7.86 -23.13 -4.86
C SER A 58 8.83 -22.47 -3.88
N TYR A 59 8.59 -22.59 -2.57
CA TYR A 59 9.22 -21.75 -1.53
C TYR A 59 10.70 -22.04 -1.25
N ILE A 60 11.21 -23.19 -1.68
CA ILE A 60 12.55 -23.69 -1.30
C ILE A 60 13.67 -22.73 -1.75
N SER A 61 13.53 -22.10 -2.92
CA SER A 61 14.57 -21.21 -3.48
C SER A 61 14.34 -19.73 -3.17
N TRP A 62 13.35 -19.39 -2.36
CA TRP A 62 13.00 -17.99 -2.12
C TRP A 62 13.89 -17.35 -1.06
N ILE A 63 14.38 -16.17 -1.41
CA ILE A 63 14.86 -15.17 -0.46
C ILE A 63 13.70 -14.21 -0.24
N ASN A 64 13.29 -14.05 1.01
CA ASN A 64 12.18 -13.20 1.42
C ASN A 64 12.72 -11.99 2.17
N THR A 65 12.07 -10.85 1.98
CA THR A 65 12.39 -9.62 2.69
C THR A 65 11.65 -9.61 4.03
N PHE A 66 12.37 -9.38 5.12
CA PHE A 66 11.75 -9.17 6.43
C PHE A 66 10.83 -7.93 6.38
N PRO A 67 9.68 -7.91 7.05
CA PRO A 67 8.85 -6.71 7.12
C PRO A 67 9.64 -5.49 7.60
N ALA A 68 9.20 -4.31 7.20
CA ALA A 68 9.74 -3.10 7.82
C ALA A 68 9.35 -3.05 9.29
N VAL A 69 10.33 -2.67 10.11
CA VAL A 69 10.18 -2.50 11.55
C VAL A 69 10.48 -1.06 11.89
N SER A 70 9.49 -0.37 12.44
CA SER A 70 9.60 1.03 12.81
C SER A 70 9.47 1.19 14.31
N ILE A 71 10.42 1.87 14.92
CA ILE A 71 10.45 2.09 16.37
C ILE A 71 10.27 3.58 16.59
N CYS A 72 9.10 3.97 17.08
CA CYS A 72 8.75 5.36 17.30
C CYS A 72 8.63 5.66 18.79
N LEU A 73 8.95 6.89 19.14
CA LEU A 73 8.71 7.40 20.49
C LEU A 73 7.21 7.43 20.79
N SER A 74 6.81 6.75 21.86
CA SER A 74 5.46 6.72 22.41
C SER A 74 5.32 7.69 23.59
N LYS A 75 4.09 7.86 24.09
CA LYS A 75 3.75 8.81 25.15
C LYS A 75 4.77 8.82 26.29
N ASN A 76 5.30 10.01 26.56
CA ASN A 76 6.34 10.27 27.53
C ASN A 76 5.79 10.26 28.97
N ARG A 77 6.60 9.81 29.94
CA ARG A 77 6.41 10.18 31.34
C ARG A 77 7.03 11.56 31.54
N ILE A 78 6.30 12.49 32.16
CA ILE A 78 6.86 13.80 32.51
C ILE A 78 8.01 13.59 33.50
N THR A 79 9.25 13.77 33.06
CA THR A 79 10.45 13.70 33.89
C THR A 79 10.84 15.08 34.42
N LYS A 80 11.79 15.11 35.37
CA LYS A 80 12.35 16.35 35.91
C LYS A 80 13.01 17.18 34.81
N GLU A 81 13.74 16.54 33.90
CA GLU A 81 14.39 17.18 32.76
C GLU A 81 13.40 17.81 31.78
N PHE A 82 12.31 17.10 31.45
CA PHE A 82 11.21 17.68 30.66
C PHE A 82 10.61 18.91 31.35
N SER A 83 10.37 18.79 32.66
CA SER A 83 9.83 19.90 33.47
C SER A 83 10.80 21.09 33.52
N GLU A 84 12.10 20.84 33.57
CA GLU A 84 13.15 21.88 33.53
C GLU A 84 13.29 22.52 32.16
N ALA A 85 13.20 21.74 31.08
CA ALA A 85 13.21 22.25 29.70
C ALA A 85 12.00 23.15 29.42
N VAL A 86 10.83 22.79 29.95
CA VAL A 86 9.61 23.62 29.91
C VAL A 86 9.79 24.88 30.75
N LYS A 87 10.34 24.77 31.98
CA LYS A 87 10.61 25.94 32.84
C LYS A 87 11.58 26.93 32.22
N ARG A 88 12.65 26.46 31.55
CA ARG A 88 13.63 27.30 30.85
C ARG A 88 13.02 28.10 29.69
N ARG A 89 11.94 27.60 29.09
CA ARG A 89 11.31 28.15 27.89
C ARG A 89 9.95 28.81 28.14
N SER A 90 9.47 28.78 29.39
CA SER A 90 8.28 29.51 29.81
C SER A 90 8.64 30.96 30.06
N ALA A 91 7.95 31.88 29.36
CA ALA A 91 8.27 33.31 29.36
C ALA A 91 8.18 33.99 30.74
N ASP A 92 7.47 33.40 31.72
CA ASP A 92 7.14 34.04 33.00
C ASP A 92 7.80 33.43 34.24
N GLY A 93 8.73 32.47 34.11
CA GLY A 93 9.42 31.86 35.25
C GLY A 93 8.52 31.09 36.25
N HIS A 94 7.21 31.05 36.02
CA HIS A 94 6.25 30.28 36.78
C HIS A 94 6.23 28.86 36.24
N SER A 95 6.49 27.89 37.12
CA SER A 95 6.35 26.48 36.80
C SER A 95 4.87 26.14 36.62
N PRO A 96 4.41 25.71 35.43
CA PRO A 96 3.05 25.22 35.30
C PRO A 96 2.87 24.02 36.24
N SER A 97 1.75 23.99 36.96
CA SER A 97 1.41 22.91 37.90
C SER A 97 1.39 21.56 37.18
N TYR A 98 1.79 20.49 37.86
CA TYR A 98 1.89 19.11 37.33
C TYR A 98 0.57 18.63 36.69
N THR A 99 -0.57 19.13 37.21
CA THR A 99 -1.92 18.84 36.70
C THR A 99 -2.23 19.62 35.41
N TYR A 100 -1.64 20.81 35.23
CA TYR A 100 -1.85 21.72 34.10
C TYR A 100 -1.13 21.26 32.82
N ILE A 101 -0.04 20.50 32.95
CA ILE A 101 0.64 19.85 31.81
C ILE A 101 -0.18 18.63 31.31
N ARG A 102 -0.96 18.00 32.20
CA ARG A 102 -1.77 16.81 31.89
C ARG A 102 -3.12 17.15 31.25
N THR A 103 -3.65 18.32 31.58
CA THR A 103 -4.85 18.94 31.00
C THR A 103 -4.45 20.28 30.42
N LEU A 104 -4.00 20.28 29.16
CA LEU A 104 -3.77 21.48 28.36
C LEU A 104 -5.11 22.15 28.05
N GLU A 105 -5.73 22.74 29.08
CA GLU A 105 -6.65 23.85 28.88
C GLU A 105 -5.84 25.16 28.85
N PHE A 106 -6.43 26.20 28.25
CA PHE A 106 -6.08 27.63 28.27
C PHE A 106 -5.32 28.22 27.07
N ASN A 107 -6.12 28.76 26.13
CA ASN A 107 -6.23 30.18 25.68
C ASN A 107 -5.02 31.09 25.45
N SER A 108 -3.79 30.62 25.59
CA SER A 108 -2.64 31.25 24.95
C SER A 108 -1.49 30.26 24.98
N THR A 109 -0.99 29.87 23.81
CA THR A 109 0.28 29.14 23.71
C THR A 109 1.33 29.88 24.53
N CYS A 110 1.86 29.26 25.59
CA CYS A 110 2.91 29.81 26.46
C CYS A 110 4.28 30.06 25.77
N GLY A 111 4.30 30.35 24.46
CA GLY A 111 5.54 30.66 23.72
C GLY A 111 6.55 29.52 23.64
N VAL A 112 6.19 28.30 24.04
CA VAL A 112 7.11 27.15 24.07
C VAL A 112 7.30 26.64 22.63
N ASP A 113 8.53 26.71 22.14
CA ASP A 113 8.93 26.08 20.88
C ASP A 113 8.97 24.55 21.03
N ILE A 114 7.86 23.92 20.64
CA ILE A 114 7.66 22.47 20.69
C ILE A 114 8.69 21.73 19.82
N LEU A 115 9.09 22.32 18.69
CA LEU A 115 10.06 21.72 17.77
C LEU A 115 11.48 21.79 18.36
N GLY A 116 11.83 22.90 18.99
CA GLY A 116 13.08 23.04 19.72
C GLY A 116 13.21 22.06 20.88
N MET A 117 12.14 21.85 21.66
CA MET A 117 12.15 20.84 22.73
C MET A 117 12.27 19.41 22.18
N ARG A 118 11.62 19.12 21.05
CA ARG A 118 11.68 17.80 20.40
C ARG A 118 13.12 17.44 20.03
N LYS A 119 13.87 18.40 19.46
CA LYS A 119 15.27 18.21 19.07
C LYS A 119 16.23 18.08 20.25
N GLU A 120 15.96 18.73 21.39
CA GLU A 120 16.81 18.65 22.58
C GLU A 120 16.57 17.35 23.36
N LEU A 121 15.32 16.91 23.48
CA LEU A 121 14.93 15.88 24.44
C LEU A 121 14.88 14.48 23.84
N PHE A 122 14.77 14.34 22.53
CA PHE A 122 14.59 13.04 21.90
C PHE A 122 15.82 12.61 21.11
N ALA A 123 16.15 11.33 21.28
CA ALA A 123 17.26 10.69 20.57
C ALA A 123 17.08 10.82 19.06
N SER A 124 18.18 11.17 18.40
CA SER A 124 18.27 11.23 16.93
C SER A 124 19.15 10.10 16.37
N SER A 125 19.98 9.47 17.21
CA SER A 125 20.70 8.24 16.88
C SER A 125 20.13 7.04 17.63
N CYS A 126 20.09 5.89 16.95
CA CYS A 126 19.68 4.62 17.55
C CYS A 126 20.65 4.18 18.66
N THR A 127 21.91 4.63 18.63
CA THR A 127 22.95 4.23 19.60
C THR A 127 22.65 4.71 21.03
N GLU A 128 21.85 5.77 21.16
CA GLU A 128 21.47 6.36 22.44
C GLU A 128 20.57 5.43 23.26
N PHE A 129 19.74 4.60 22.61
CA PHE A 129 18.76 3.75 23.28
C PHE A 129 18.83 2.27 22.92
N MET A 130 19.38 1.90 21.76
CA MET A 130 19.62 0.52 21.38
C MET A 130 20.96 0.05 21.92
N GLU A 131 20.96 -1.06 22.65
CA GLU A 131 22.17 -1.67 23.19
C GLU A 131 22.70 -2.76 22.25
N LYS A 132 21.83 -3.69 21.83
CA LYS A 132 22.19 -4.82 20.96
C LYS A 132 21.05 -5.13 19.99
N ILE A 133 21.41 -5.55 18.78
CA ILE A 133 20.49 -5.97 17.73
C ILE A 133 20.94 -7.34 17.25
N PHE A 134 20.02 -8.30 17.21
CA PHE A 134 20.27 -9.60 16.62
C PHE A 134 19.30 -9.86 15.49
N PHE A 135 19.80 -10.36 14.37
CA PHE A 135 18.99 -10.82 13.26
C PHE A 135 19.36 -12.26 12.93
N SER A 136 18.37 -13.16 12.90
CA SER A 136 18.59 -14.60 12.74
C SER A 136 19.64 -15.13 13.72
N GLU A 137 19.50 -14.75 15.00
CA GLU A 137 20.44 -15.01 16.11
C GLU A 137 21.88 -14.47 15.95
N LYS A 138 22.18 -13.69 14.89
CA LYS A 138 23.49 -13.07 14.69
C LYS A 138 23.51 -11.64 15.18
N LEU A 139 24.52 -11.27 15.98
CA LEU A 139 24.70 -9.92 16.47
C LEU A 139 25.06 -8.97 15.32
N LEU A 140 24.31 -7.87 15.19
CA LEU A 140 24.59 -6.77 14.30
C LEU A 140 25.22 -5.63 15.11
N HIS A 141 26.46 -5.26 14.76
CA HIS A 141 27.26 -4.33 15.56
C HIS A 141 26.86 -2.85 15.37
N ASN A 142 26.40 -2.47 14.17
CA ASN A 142 26.06 -1.10 13.84
C ASN A 142 24.55 -0.93 13.70
N CYS A 143 23.92 -0.19 14.62
CA CYS A 143 22.49 0.04 14.56
C CYS A 143 22.10 1.01 13.42
N GLU A 144 22.98 1.94 13.04
CA GLU A 144 22.67 2.98 12.05
C GLU A 144 22.63 2.44 10.60
N GLU A 145 23.25 1.29 10.36
CA GLU A 145 23.13 0.55 9.10
C GLU A 145 21.75 -0.08 8.94
N ILE A 146 21.09 -0.43 10.05
CA ILE A 146 19.82 -1.14 10.05
C ILE A 146 18.65 -0.18 10.24
N PHE A 147 18.75 0.70 11.25
CA PHE A 147 17.71 1.62 11.69
C PHE A 147 18.07 3.06 11.35
N LYS A 148 17.30 3.66 10.44
CA LYS A 148 17.50 5.04 9.98
C LYS A 148 16.48 5.97 10.61
N PHE A 149 16.94 7.15 11.02
CA PHE A 149 16.11 8.16 11.69
C PHE A 149 15.24 8.93 10.69
N HIS A 150 13.95 9.06 10.99
CA HIS A 150 12.98 9.84 10.24
C HIS A 150 12.00 10.57 11.16
N GLU A 151 11.59 11.77 10.73
CA GLU A 151 10.47 12.48 11.34
C GLU A 151 9.18 12.11 10.59
N LEU A 152 8.31 11.34 11.25
CA LEU A 152 7.06 10.81 10.69
C LEU A 152 5.84 11.37 11.42
N GLU A 153 4.64 10.97 10.98
CA GLU A 153 3.38 11.34 11.63
C GLU A 153 3.36 10.95 13.12
N MET A 154 3.96 9.80 13.46
CA MET A 154 4.06 9.31 14.84
C MET A 154 5.18 9.99 15.65
N GLY A 155 5.93 10.92 15.06
CA GLY A 155 7.04 11.62 15.70
C GLY A 155 8.40 11.11 15.23
N TYR A 156 9.36 11.04 16.15
CA TYR A 156 10.71 10.55 15.85
C TYR A 156 10.69 9.03 15.82
N CYS A 157 11.04 8.49 14.65
CA CYS A 157 10.99 7.08 14.36
C CYS A 157 12.30 6.59 13.77
N PHE A 158 12.64 5.35 14.07
CA PHE A 158 13.77 4.65 13.50
C PHE A 158 13.25 3.49 12.66
N LEU A 159 13.50 3.51 11.35
CA LEU A 159 12.95 2.56 10.39
C LEU A 159 14.03 1.56 9.95
N ALA A 160 13.69 0.28 9.96
CA ALA A 160 14.48 -0.78 9.34
C ALA A 160 13.72 -1.38 8.15
N ASN A 161 14.45 -1.79 7.12
CA ASN A 161 13.91 -2.44 5.92
C ASN A 161 12.83 -1.62 5.18
N ASN A 162 13.01 -0.30 5.07
CA ASN A 162 12.02 0.61 4.51
C ASN A 162 12.46 1.25 3.18
N LEU A 163 11.55 1.38 2.20
CA LEU A 163 11.84 1.97 0.88
C LEU A 163 12.17 3.47 0.91
N ILE A 164 11.91 4.17 2.02
CA ILE A 164 12.40 5.54 2.20
C ILE A 164 13.94 5.59 2.16
N ASP A 165 14.62 4.55 2.66
CA ASP A 165 16.09 4.52 2.80
C ASP A 165 16.79 3.71 1.71
N TYR A 166 16.06 2.88 0.96
CA TYR A 166 16.60 1.94 -0.01
C TYR A 166 15.91 2.09 -1.36
N GLN A 167 16.70 2.07 -2.44
CA GLN A 167 16.19 2.21 -3.81
C GLN A 167 15.33 1.02 -4.27
N SER A 168 15.57 -0.17 -3.71
CA SER A 168 14.82 -1.38 -4.02
C SER A 168 14.81 -2.33 -2.83
N ILE A 169 13.80 -3.19 -2.79
CA ILE A 169 13.61 -4.22 -1.76
C ILE A 169 14.81 -5.19 -1.70
N GLU A 170 15.48 -5.44 -2.83
CA GLU A 170 16.63 -6.35 -2.94
C GLU A 170 17.89 -5.86 -2.21
N LYS A 171 18.03 -4.54 -2.02
CA LYS A 171 19.20 -3.93 -1.36
C LYS A 171 19.06 -3.86 0.16
N MET A 172 17.92 -4.31 0.69
CA MET A 172 17.61 -4.23 2.10
C MET A 172 18.40 -5.27 2.91
N PRO A 173 18.87 -4.93 4.13
CA PRO A 173 19.79 -5.80 4.88
C PRO A 173 19.11 -6.98 5.57
N LEU A 174 17.81 -6.86 5.91
CA LEU A 174 17.09 -7.90 6.65
C LEU A 174 16.33 -8.80 5.65
N VAL A 175 16.99 -9.88 5.25
CA VAL A 175 16.44 -10.91 4.35
C VAL A 175 16.60 -12.29 4.97
N TYR A 176 15.67 -13.19 4.66
CA TYR A 176 15.67 -14.55 5.18
C TYR A 176 15.17 -15.55 4.13
N SER A 177 15.70 -16.77 4.16
CA SER A 177 15.19 -17.89 3.37
C SER A 177 14.04 -18.59 4.09
N SER A 178 13.14 -19.21 3.32
CA SER A 178 12.12 -20.10 3.89
C SER A 178 12.72 -21.34 4.60
N LEU A 179 14.00 -21.65 4.37
CA LEU A 179 14.71 -22.76 5.01
C LEU A 179 15.48 -22.37 6.28
N ASP A 180 15.61 -21.07 6.58
CA ASP A 180 16.37 -20.61 7.74
C ASP A 180 15.69 -21.05 9.03
N GLU A 181 16.47 -21.55 9.99
CA GLU A 181 15.96 -21.99 11.29
C GLU A 181 15.38 -20.81 12.09
N PHE A 182 16.11 -19.70 12.12
CA PHE A 182 15.75 -18.48 12.85
C PHE A 182 15.39 -17.37 11.88
N ARG A 183 14.17 -16.83 12.01
CA ARG A 183 13.64 -15.71 11.22
C ARG A 183 13.15 -14.62 12.16
N ASN A 184 14.04 -14.15 13.01
CA ASN A 184 13.72 -13.22 14.08
C ASN A 184 14.64 -12.00 14.09
N LEU A 185 14.08 -10.89 14.55
CA LEU A 185 14.79 -9.66 14.88
C LEU A 185 14.62 -9.44 16.39
N ARG A 186 15.69 -9.59 17.15
CA ARG A 186 15.72 -9.34 18.60
C ARG A 186 16.42 -8.02 18.88
N LEU A 187 15.76 -7.17 19.65
CA LEU A 187 16.24 -5.86 20.05
C LEU A 187 16.39 -5.83 21.56
N VAL A 188 17.56 -5.37 22.02
CA VAL A 188 17.84 -5.11 23.43
C VAL A 188 18.04 -3.61 23.58
N LEU A 189 17.14 -2.98 24.33
CA LEU A 189 17.11 -1.54 24.55
C LEU A 189 17.55 -1.22 25.98
N ARG A 190 18.23 -0.09 26.13
CA ARG A 190 18.70 0.41 27.44
C ARG A 190 17.51 0.67 28.36
N SER A 191 17.67 0.31 29.62
CA SER A 191 16.68 0.59 30.67
C SER A 191 16.77 2.03 31.16
N GLY A 192 15.75 2.49 31.88
CA GLY A 192 15.76 3.83 32.50
C GLY A 192 15.64 5.01 31.53
N LEU A 193 15.29 4.76 30.27
CA LEU A 193 15.01 5.81 29.30
C LEU A 193 13.80 6.63 29.73
N ILE A 194 13.87 7.94 29.46
CA ILE A 194 12.80 8.90 29.76
C ILE A 194 11.51 8.52 29.01
N TYR A 195 11.67 7.95 27.82
CA TYR A 195 10.63 7.70 26.84
C TYR A 195 10.32 6.21 26.68
N ARG A 196 9.05 5.92 26.42
CA ARG A 196 8.59 4.60 25.98
C ARG A 196 8.64 4.55 24.46
N TYR A 197 8.94 3.39 23.90
CA TYR A 197 8.91 3.18 22.45
C TYR A 197 7.79 2.21 22.08
N ASP A 198 7.16 2.49 20.94
CA ASP A 198 6.22 1.58 20.29
C ASP A 198 6.85 1.07 18.99
N ILE A 199 6.64 -0.21 18.70
CA ILE A 199 7.07 -0.87 17.48
C ILE A 199 5.90 -0.99 16.53
N TYR A 200 6.14 -0.74 15.26
CA TYR A 200 5.20 -0.94 14.17
C TYR A 200 5.83 -1.92 13.18
N ILE A 201 5.07 -2.93 12.79
CA ILE A 201 5.47 -3.92 11.79
C ILE A 201 4.57 -3.69 10.58
N HIS A 202 5.17 -3.43 9.42
CA HIS A 202 4.43 -3.12 8.21
C HIS A 202 5.24 -3.49 6.95
N SER A 203 4.58 -3.42 5.79
CA SER A 203 5.24 -3.63 4.50
C SER A 203 6.33 -2.57 4.24
N PRO A 204 7.41 -2.88 3.50
CA PRO A 204 8.55 -1.98 3.29
C PRO A 204 8.27 -0.58 2.71
N GLU A 205 7.21 -0.42 1.92
CA GLU A 205 6.75 0.86 1.35
C GLU A 205 5.93 1.70 2.32
N ASN A 206 5.37 1.07 3.35
CA ASN A 206 4.52 1.74 4.32
C ASN A 206 5.37 2.41 5.40
N GLN A 207 4.76 3.31 6.15
CA GLN A 207 5.31 3.94 7.34
C GLN A 207 4.23 3.98 8.44
N PRO A 208 4.62 4.11 9.72
CA PRO A 208 3.66 4.29 10.80
C PRO A 208 2.79 5.53 10.58
N TYR A 209 1.47 5.33 10.68
CA TYR A 209 0.45 6.36 10.53
C TYR A 209 -0.58 6.21 11.66
N PHE A 210 -1.52 7.15 11.80
CA PHE A 210 -2.39 7.21 12.98
C PHE A 210 -3.27 5.99 13.26
N ASN A 211 -3.56 5.16 12.26
CA ASN A 211 -4.36 3.95 12.41
C ASN A 211 -3.50 2.68 12.35
N ALA A 212 -2.18 2.82 12.39
CA ALA A 212 -1.26 1.68 12.44
C ALA A 212 -1.33 1.02 13.82
N LEU A 213 -1.24 -0.31 13.83
CA LEU A 213 -1.15 -1.10 15.05
C LEU A 213 0.24 -0.94 15.68
N ALA A 214 0.26 -0.58 16.95
CA ALA A 214 1.46 -0.34 17.73
C ALA A 214 1.66 -1.46 18.77
N TYR A 215 2.89 -1.93 18.91
CA TYR A 215 3.32 -2.90 19.91
C TYR A 215 4.24 -2.21 20.90
N THR A 216 3.75 -1.92 22.09
CA THR A 216 4.52 -1.22 23.12
C THR A 216 5.64 -2.10 23.67
N ILE A 217 6.84 -1.54 23.77
CA ILE A 217 7.97 -2.18 24.44
C ILE A 217 7.81 -2.02 25.95
N THR A 218 7.72 -3.14 26.65
CA THR A 218 7.60 -3.24 28.11
C THR A 218 8.95 -3.56 28.76
N SER A 219 8.99 -3.49 30.10
CA SER A 219 10.12 -4.00 30.88
C SER A 219 10.21 -5.52 30.81
N ASP A 220 9.05 -6.18 30.77
CA ASP A 220 8.98 -7.63 30.65
C ASP A 220 9.33 -8.03 29.22
N PRO A 221 10.28 -8.97 29.02
CA PRO A 221 10.70 -9.37 27.70
C PRO A 221 9.55 -9.99 26.90
N SER A 222 9.32 -9.51 25.69
CA SER A 222 8.21 -9.99 24.84
C SER A 222 8.71 -10.52 23.49
N VAL A 223 7.98 -11.51 22.96
CA VAL A 223 8.14 -12.01 21.60
C VAL A 223 6.83 -11.86 20.85
N HIS A 224 6.82 -11.07 19.79
CA HIS A 224 5.69 -10.86 18.90
C HIS A 224 5.88 -11.70 17.64
N SER A 225 4.91 -12.57 17.37
CA SER A 225 4.99 -13.58 16.33
C SER A 225 4.05 -13.22 15.17
N PHE A 226 4.56 -13.28 13.95
CA PHE A 226 3.84 -12.90 12.73
C PHE A 226 3.95 -13.99 11.66
N ASN A 227 2.98 -14.02 10.74
CA ASN A 227 3.12 -14.66 9.44
C ASN A 227 3.19 -13.59 8.36
N VAL A 228 4.05 -13.79 7.37
CA VAL A 228 4.31 -12.82 6.31
C VAL A 228 4.23 -13.52 4.97
N GLU A 229 3.37 -13.04 4.09
CA GLU A 229 3.23 -13.55 2.73
C GLU A 229 3.45 -12.41 1.74
N GLY A 230 4.36 -12.62 0.79
CA GLY A 230 4.69 -11.63 -0.24
C GLY A 230 3.80 -11.74 -1.47
N ILE A 231 3.75 -10.65 -2.25
CA ILE A 231 3.14 -10.60 -3.58
C ILE A 231 4.23 -10.35 -4.62
N GLU A 232 4.30 -11.19 -5.64
CA GLU A 232 5.14 -11.01 -6.82
C GLU A 232 4.28 -10.56 -8.00
N ASN A 233 4.66 -9.47 -8.65
CA ASN A 233 3.92 -8.97 -9.82
C ASN A 233 4.68 -9.32 -11.09
N ASN A 234 3.96 -9.84 -12.10
CA ASN A 234 4.47 -9.87 -13.45
C ASN A 234 4.72 -8.44 -13.95
N HIS A 235 5.72 -8.25 -14.80
CA HIS A 235 6.09 -6.95 -15.35
C HIS A 235 4.94 -6.23 -16.07
N ASP A 236 4.03 -6.97 -16.71
CA ASP A 236 2.92 -6.36 -17.47
C ASP A 236 1.85 -5.72 -16.57
N VAL A 237 1.83 -6.03 -15.27
CA VAL A 237 0.81 -5.53 -14.33
C VAL A 237 0.87 -4.01 -14.17
N ILE A 238 2.05 -3.40 -14.28
CA ILE A 238 2.20 -1.94 -14.13
C ILE A 238 1.56 -1.18 -15.31
N GLU A 239 1.46 -1.80 -16.48
CA GLU A 239 0.87 -1.20 -17.67
C GLU A 239 -0.66 -1.16 -17.61
N GLU A 240 -1.26 -1.99 -16.76
CA GLU A 240 -2.70 -2.00 -16.53
C GLU A 240 -3.13 -0.76 -15.72
N PRO A 241 -4.24 -0.12 -16.11
CA PRO A 241 -4.70 1.09 -15.44
C PRO A 241 -5.07 0.78 -13.98
N VAL A 242 -4.74 1.73 -13.09
CA VAL A 242 -5.00 1.65 -11.64
C VAL A 242 -6.47 1.29 -11.33
N SER A 243 -7.42 1.81 -12.11
CA SER A 243 -8.85 1.54 -11.93
C SER A 243 -9.27 0.10 -12.18
N GLN A 244 -8.46 -0.69 -12.90
CA GLN A 244 -8.74 -2.11 -13.15
C GLN A 244 -7.98 -3.01 -12.19
N ARG A 245 -6.70 -2.73 -11.93
CA ARG A 245 -5.91 -3.53 -10.98
C ARG A 245 -6.14 -3.20 -9.51
N MET A 246 -6.82 -2.09 -9.21
CA MET A 246 -7.27 -1.68 -7.87
C MET A 246 -6.16 -1.61 -6.82
N CYS A 247 -4.93 -1.38 -7.25
CA CYS A 247 -3.75 -1.15 -6.41
C CYS A 247 -2.84 -0.13 -7.09
N LYS A 248 -1.90 0.46 -6.36
CA LYS A 248 -0.91 1.39 -6.90
C LYS A 248 0.52 0.95 -6.58
N PHE A 249 1.44 1.18 -7.50
CA PHE A 249 2.87 1.05 -7.24
C PHE A 249 3.40 2.32 -6.55
N ASP A 250 4.54 2.18 -5.89
CA ASP A 250 5.25 3.25 -5.18
C ASP A 250 5.61 4.46 -6.06
N THR A 251 5.83 4.23 -7.35
CA THR A 251 6.09 5.26 -8.36
C THR A 251 4.84 6.02 -8.81
N GLU A 252 3.63 5.56 -8.48
CA GLU A 252 2.35 6.14 -8.94
C GLU A 252 1.80 7.20 -7.97
N THR A 253 2.66 8.16 -7.67
CA THR A 253 2.38 9.27 -6.76
C THR A 253 2.12 10.57 -7.52
N SER A 254 1.41 11.50 -6.88
CA SER A 254 1.24 12.87 -7.40
C SER A 254 2.35 13.82 -6.91
N ASP A 255 3.13 13.42 -5.91
CA ASP A 255 4.25 14.19 -5.38
C ASP A 255 5.56 13.44 -5.66
N ASN A 256 6.43 14.00 -6.52
CA ASN A 256 7.69 13.37 -6.92
C ASN A 256 8.66 13.13 -5.76
N ASN A 257 8.46 13.77 -4.61
CA ASN A 257 9.34 13.64 -3.45
C ASN A 257 8.89 12.54 -2.47
N VAL A 258 7.70 11.98 -2.65
CA VAL A 258 7.12 11.01 -1.70
C VAL A 258 6.58 9.81 -2.45
N LEU A 259 7.14 8.64 -2.15
CA LEU A 259 6.67 7.36 -2.67
C LEU A 259 5.22 7.08 -2.25
N TYR A 260 4.45 6.49 -3.16
CA TYR A 260 3.10 6.07 -2.85
C TYR A 260 3.11 4.83 -1.96
N SER A 261 2.35 4.89 -0.88
CA SER A 261 1.90 3.72 -0.14
C SER A 261 0.55 4.02 0.48
N PHE A 262 -0.12 2.98 0.99
CA PHE A 262 -1.41 3.18 1.64
C PHE A 262 -1.27 4.15 2.82
N SER A 263 -0.21 3.98 3.62
CA SER A 263 0.09 4.86 4.75
C SER A 263 0.37 6.31 4.32
N THR A 264 1.14 6.56 3.25
CA THR A 264 1.43 7.94 2.83
C THR A 264 0.18 8.65 2.31
N CYS A 265 -0.68 7.92 1.59
CA CYS A 265 -2.00 8.41 1.17
C CYS A 265 -2.89 8.79 2.37
N MET A 266 -2.97 7.92 3.39
CA MET A 266 -3.75 8.17 4.60
C MET A 266 -3.30 9.42 5.34
N SER A 267 -1.98 9.58 5.56
CA SER A 267 -1.43 10.76 6.22
C SER A 267 -1.62 12.03 5.39
N LYS A 268 -1.53 11.95 4.04
CA LYS A 268 -1.79 13.10 3.16
C LYS A 268 -3.23 13.58 3.30
N ILE A 269 -4.21 12.70 3.16
CA ILE A 269 -5.64 13.04 3.32
C ILE A 269 -5.90 13.59 4.72
N ARG A 270 -5.28 12.99 5.75
CA ARG A 270 -5.37 13.53 7.11
C ARG A 270 -4.87 14.97 7.17
N SER A 271 -3.68 15.26 6.65
CA SER A 271 -3.11 16.62 6.65
C SER A 271 -3.99 17.63 5.89
N GLU A 272 -4.63 17.21 4.80
CA GLU A 272 -5.58 18.04 4.04
C GLU A 272 -6.85 18.35 4.86
N ILE A 273 -7.40 17.34 5.55
CA ILE A 273 -8.56 17.53 6.43
C ILE A 273 -8.19 18.40 7.64
N GLU A 274 -7.01 18.22 8.23
CA GLU A 274 -6.51 19.07 9.32
C GLU A 274 -6.47 20.54 8.90
N MET A 275 -5.88 20.82 7.73
CA MET A 275 -5.82 22.16 7.16
C MET A 275 -7.22 22.73 6.89
N ASN A 276 -8.15 21.94 6.35
CA ASN A 276 -9.51 22.40 6.07
C ASN A 276 -10.33 22.69 7.34
N LEU A 277 -10.09 21.96 8.43
CA LEU A 277 -10.83 22.14 9.68
C LEU A 277 -10.29 23.30 10.52
N CYS A 278 -8.96 23.40 10.64
CA CYS A 278 -8.32 24.26 11.64
C CYS A 278 -7.19 25.14 11.06
N ASN A 279 -7.01 25.18 9.74
CA ASN A 279 -5.96 25.94 9.04
C ASN A 279 -4.54 25.67 9.58
N CYS A 280 -4.30 24.47 10.08
CA CYS A 280 -3.00 24.00 10.53
C CYS A 280 -2.92 22.49 10.39
N THR A 281 -1.70 21.93 10.37
CA THR A 281 -1.47 20.48 10.33
C THR A 281 -0.51 20.02 11.43
N LEU A 282 -0.65 18.79 11.89
CA LEU A 282 0.25 18.19 12.88
C LEU A 282 1.52 17.63 12.24
N PHE A 283 1.42 17.20 10.99
CA PHE A 283 2.50 16.57 10.26
C PHE A 283 2.31 16.74 8.76
N SER A 284 3.40 17.01 8.05
CA SER A 284 3.40 17.00 6.59
C SER A 284 4.62 16.26 6.06
N GLN A 285 4.37 15.39 5.08
CA GLN A 285 5.43 14.63 4.41
C GLN A 285 6.23 15.50 3.44
N SER A 286 5.57 16.48 2.82
CA SER A 286 6.19 17.38 1.85
C SER A 286 6.71 18.62 2.58
N LYS A 287 8.00 18.92 2.46
CA LYS A 287 8.63 20.09 3.12
C LYS A 287 8.37 21.38 2.33
N ASN A 288 7.11 21.73 2.12
CA ASN A 288 6.73 22.99 1.49
C ASN A 288 6.82 24.15 2.50
N SER A 289 7.40 25.27 2.08
CA SER A 289 7.65 26.45 2.93
C SER A 289 6.39 27.14 3.46
N SER A 290 5.20 26.78 2.96
CA SER A 290 3.91 27.41 3.26
C SER A 290 3.13 26.71 4.38
N ILE A 291 3.68 25.66 4.99
CA ILE A 291 2.95 24.80 5.92
C ILE A 291 2.91 25.41 7.33
N LYS A 292 1.70 25.60 7.86
CA LYS A 292 1.46 26.05 9.23
C LYS A 292 1.24 24.85 10.15
N TYR A 293 2.16 24.62 11.08
CA TYR A 293 2.00 23.57 12.09
C TYR A 293 1.03 23.98 13.19
N CYS A 294 0.23 23.03 13.69
CA CYS A 294 -0.70 23.28 14.78
C CYS A 294 0.04 23.45 16.11
N GLY A 295 -0.29 24.53 16.82
CA GLY A 295 -0.05 24.64 18.25
C GLY A 295 -1.12 23.92 19.08
N VAL A 296 -1.11 24.12 20.40
CA VAL A 296 -2.05 23.48 21.34
C VAL A 296 -3.52 23.82 21.02
N GLU A 297 -3.81 25.07 20.66
CA GLU A 297 -5.17 25.48 20.25
C GLU A 297 -5.64 24.76 18.97
N GLY A 298 -4.73 24.56 18.01
CA GLY A 298 -5.00 23.80 16.80
C GLY A 298 -5.32 22.34 17.10
N ILE A 299 -4.57 21.72 18.02
CA ILE A 299 -4.86 20.35 18.50
C ILE A 299 -6.25 20.26 19.13
N SER A 300 -6.64 21.23 19.97
CA SER A 300 -7.98 21.27 20.57
C SER A 300 -9.08 21.43 19.51
N CYS A 301 -8.84 22.23 18.47
CA CYS A 301 -9.75 22.37 17.34
C CYS A 301 -9.93 21.04 16.59
N LEU A 302 -8.83 20.32 16.32
CA LEU A 302 -8.86 19.03 15.63
C LEU A 302 -9.60 17.94 16.44
N ASP A 303 -9.42 17.95 17.77
CA ASP A 303 -10.12 17.04 18.68
C ASP A 303 -11.63 17.28 18.69
N LYS A 304 -12.06 18.55 18.87
CA LYS A 304 -13.47 18.96 18.76
C LYS A 304 -14.07 18.66 17.39
N GLY A 305 -13.24 18.74 16.34
CA GLY A 305 -13.61 18.42 14.96
C GLY A 305 -13.81 16.93 14.68
N ASN A 306 -13.48 16.04 15.62
CA ASN A 306 -13.47 14.59 15.46
C ASN A 306 -12.69 14.15 14.21
N LEU A 307 -11.45 14.64 14.11
CA LEU A 307 -10.57 14.43 12.95
C LEU A 307 -10.49 12.95 12.52
N ALA A 308 -10.22 12.05 13.47
CA ALA A 308 -10.01 10.63 13.16
C ALA A 308 -11.23 10.00 12.47
N ALA A 309 -12.44 10.25 12.99
CA ALA A 309 -13.66 9.73 12.39
C ALA A 309 -13.91 10.31 10.99
N ARG A 310 -13.63 11.60 10.78
CA ARG A 310 -13.76 12.25 9.46
C ARG A 310 -12.81 11.66 8.43
N VAL A 311 -11.55 11.42 8.81
CA VAL A 311 -10.56 10.81 7.91
C VAL A 311 -11.01 9.40 7.52
N ILE A 312 -11.36 8.55 8.50
CA ILE A 312 -11.81 7.18 8.24
C ILE A 312 -13.06 7.17 7.35
N SER A 313 -14.03 8.04 7.65
CA SER A 313 -15.25 8.15 6.86
C SER A 313 -14.99 8.63 5.42
N HIS A 314 -14.12 9.63 5.24
CA HIS A 314 -13.79 10.16 3.91
C HIS A 314 -13.08 9.12 3.04
N VAL A 315 -12.07 8.44 3.60
CA VAL A 315 -11.31 7.42 2.87
C VAL A 315 -12.20 6.23 2.50
N GLY A 316 -13.03 5.76 3.45
CA GLY A 316 -13.93 4.63 3.22
C GLY A 316 -15.04 4.94 2.21
N SER A 317 -15.63 6.15 2.25
CA SER A 317 -16.75 6.51 1.37
C SER A 317 -16.33 6.77 -0.07
N ASN A 318 -15.13 7.32 -0.27
CA ASN A 318 -14.63 7.70 -1.60
C ASN A 318 -13.62 6.71 -2.19
N MET A 319 -13.27 5.64 -1.45
CA MET A 319 -12.19 4.71 -1.82
C MET A 319 -10.91 5.46 -2.20
N ALA A 320 -10.57 6.49 -1.42
CA ALA A 320 -9.58 7.50 -1.80
C ALA A 320 -8.14 6.94 -1.83
N CYS A 321 -7.85 5.94 -0.99
CA CYS A 321 -6.56 5.27 -0.92
C CYS A 321 -6.70 3.81 -1.35
N LEU A 322 -5.92 3.44 -2.36
CA LEU A 322 -5.80 2.05 -2.83
C LEU A 322 -4.64 1.37 -2.10
N PRO A 323 -4.68 0.04 -1.92
CA PRO A 323 -3.55 -0.70 -1.38
C PRO A 323 -2.34 -0.63 -2.32
N SER A 324 -1.15 -0.91 -1.78
CA SER A 324 0.04 -1.03 -2.61
C SER A 324 0.00 -2.33 -3.41
N CYS A 325 0.49 -2.29 -4.65
CA CYS A 325 0.61 -3.50 -5.47
C CYS A 325 1.71 -4.45 -4.97
N MET A 326 2.64 -3.97 -4.15
CA MET A 326 3.78 -4.73 -3.59
C MET A 326 3.61 -5.06 -2.11
N GLU A 327 2.42 -4.81 -1.55
CA GLU A 327 2.17 -4.92 -0.12
C GLU A 327 2.28 -6.36 0.39
N GLN A 328 3.08 -6.53 1.44
CA GLN A 328 3.17 -7.79 2.18
C GLN A 328 1.92 -8.01 3.03
N GLN A 329 1.36 -9.21 2.96
CA GLN A 329 0.30 -9.67 3.85
C GLN A 329 0.93 -10.06 5.19
N ILE A 330 0.79 -9.21 6.20
CA ILE A 330 1.35 -9.43 7.54
C ILE A 330 0.21 -9.73 8.50
N SER A 331 0.21 -10.94 9.07
CA SER A 331 -0.80 -11.35 10.04
C SER A 331 -0.18 -11.60 11.40
N TYR A 332 -0.76 -10.99 12.43
CA TYR A 332 -0.34 -11.17 13.82
C TYR A 332 -0.83 -12.53 14.34
N VAL A 333 0.11 -13.35 14.81
CA VAL A 333 -0.18 -14.70 15.32
C VAL A 333 -0.39 -14.64 16.83
N GLY A 334 0.45 -13.91 17.55
CA GLY A 334 0.36 -13.80 19.00
C GLY A 334 1.58 -13.13 19.62
N SER A 335 1.50 -12.91 20.93
CA SER A 335 2.59 -12.40 21.76
C SER A 335 2.78 -13.29 22.96
N ARG A 336 4.03 -13.54 23.33
CA ARG A 336 4.40 -14.26 24.55
C ARG A 336 5.42 -13.45 25.34
N GLU A 337 5.27 -13.45 26.65
CA GLU A 337 6.29 -12.92 27.56
C GLU A 337 7.32 -14.03 27.85
N LYS A 338 8.61 -13.69 27.92
CA LYS A 338 9.63 -14.62 28.41
C LYS A 338 9.77 -14.44 29.93
N ASN A 339 9.76 -15.57 30.64
CA ASN A 339 9.87 -15.61 32.09
C ASN A 339 11.23 -15.15 32.64
N HIS A 340 12.26 -15.03 31.79
CA HIS A 340 13.60 -14.63 32.19
C HIS A 340 14.15 -13.58 31.22
N ASN A 341 14.72 -12.51 31.79
CA ASN A 341 15.47 -11.53 31.03
C ASN A 341 16.96 -11.84 31.12
N ASP A 342 17.52 -12.38 30.04
CA ASP A 342 18.96 -12.67 29.94
C ASP A 342 19.82 -11.38 29.95
N TYR A 343 19.19 -10.20 29.81
CA TYR A 343 19.85 -8.90 29.66
C TYR A 343 19.68 -7.97 30.87
N GLY A 344 19.39 -8.52 32.06
CA GLY A 344 19.32 -7.74 33.30
C GLY A 344 18.15 -6.75 33.32
N ASP A 345 18.45 -5.46 33.48
CA ASP A 345 17.43 -4.40 33.50
C ASP A 345 17.01 -3.95 32.08
N SER A 346 17.77 -4.29 31.04
CA SER A 346 17.52 -3.84 29.66
C SER A 346 16.20 -4.42 29.12
N ASN A 347 15.43 -3.62 28.38
CA ASN A 347 14.17 -4.06 27.80
C ASN A 347 14.45 -4.89 26.54
N MET A 348 13.93 -6.12 26.48
CA MET A 348 14.12 -7.00 25.32
C MET A 348 12.79 -7.22 24.60
N VAL A 349 12.82 -7.07 23.27
CA VAL A 349 11.68 -7.35 22.40
C VAL A 349 12.15 -8.09 21.17
N GLU A 350 11.40 -9.11 20.79
CA GLU A 350 11.73 -9.99 19.68
C GLU A 350 10.55 -10.06 18.71
N ILE A 351 10.83 -9.90 17.43
CA ILE A 351 9.86 -10.03 16.35
C ILE A 351 10.24 -11.28 15.57
N GLU A 352 9.35 -12.26 15.49
CA GLU A 352 9.62 -13.53 14.82
C GLU A 352 8.62 -13.83 13.70
N ILE A 353 9.11 -14.44 12.63
CA ILE A 353 8.28 -15.01 11.56
C ILE A 353 8.02 -16.49 11.88
N THR A 354 6.83 -16.75 12.43
CA THR A 354 6.43 -18.06 12.98
C THR A 354 6.52 -19.14 11.91
N SER A 355 5.80 -18.94 10.81
CA SER A 355 5.73 -19.89 9.71
C SER A 355 6.64 -19.42 8.58
N PRO A 356 7.52 -20.26 8.03
CA PRO A 356 8.20 -19.91 6.79
C PRO A 356 7.13 -19.65 5.72
N PRO A 357 7.29 -18.63 4.86
CA PRO A 357 6.33 -18.37 3.81
C PRO A 357 6.34 -19.54 2.82
N THR A 358 5.35 -20.43 2.95
CA THR A 358 5.14 -21.59 2.07
C THR A 358 4.35 -21.23 0.81
N ALA A 359 3.75 -20.04 0.79
CA ALA A 359 2.99 -19.50 -0.30
C ALA A 359 3.44 -18.07 -0.61
N LYS A 360 3.48 -17.73 -1.89
CA LYS A 360 3.53 -16.35 -2.38
C LYS A 360 2.37 -16.15 -3.33
N TYR A 361 1.75 -14.99 -3.23
CA TYR A 361 0.80 -14.56 -4.24
C TYR A 361 1.57 -14.10 -5.46
N PHE A 362 1.09 -14.46 -6.64
CA PHE A 362 1.60 -13.89 -7.88
C PHE A 362 0.46 -13.20 -8.62
N ARG A 363 0.70 -11.99 -9.11
CA ARG A 363 -0.26 -11.22 -9.90
C ARG A 363 0.17 -11.21 -11.35
N THR A 364 -0.72 -11.60 -12.24
CA THR A 364 -0.50 -11.64 -13.70
C THR A 364 -1.63 -10.95 -14.43
N VAL A 365 -1.33 -10.41 -15.62
CA VAL A 365 -2.37 -9.91 -16.51
C VAL A 365 -3.11 -11.10 -17.13
N THR A 366 -4.45 -11.09 -17.09
CA THR A 366 -5.28 -12.21 -17.60
C THR A 366 -5.25 -12.29 -19.12
N GLN A 367 -5.22 -11.14 -19.79
CA GLN A 367 -5.20 -11.00 -21.23
C GLN A 367 -4.47 -9.69 -21.57
N THR A 368 -3.30 -9.80 -22.18
CA THR A 368 -2.57 -8.61 -22.62
C THR A 368 -3.26 -7.98 -23.84
N LYS A 369 -2.90 -6.73 -24.17
CA LYS A 369 -3.38 -6.08 -25.41
C LYS A 369 -3.01 -6.88 -26.66
N LEU A 370 -1.87 -7.57 -26.64
CA LEU A 370 -1.45 -8.45 -27.73
C LEU A 370 -2.34 -9.68 -27.82
N ASP A 371 -2.67 -10.32 -26.69
CA ASP A 371 -3.58 -11.47 -26.64
C ASP A 371 -4.98 -11.10 -27.13
N LEU A 372 -5.44 -9.88 -26.83
CA LEU A 372 -6.72 -9.36 -27.33
C LEU A 372 -6.72 -9.26 -28.87
N VAL A 373 -5.66 -8.71 -29.47
CA VAL A 373 -5.53 -8.59 -30.93
C VAL A 373 -5.48 -9.97 -31.59
N VAL A 374 -4.72 -10.91 -31.03
CA VAL A 374 -4.63 -12.28 -31.53
C VAL A 374 -5.99 -12.96 -31.45
N ALA A 375 -6.70 -12.81 -30.33
CA ALA A 375 -8.00 -13.43 -30.15
C ALA A 375 -9.07 -12.81 -31.08
N ILE A 376 -9.07 -11.49 -31.29
CA ILE A 376 -9.94 -10.81 -32.28
C ILE A 376 -9.63 -11.33 -33.69
N GLY A 377 -8.34 -11.46 -34.05
CA GLY A 377 -7.91 -12.03 -35.32
C GLY A 377 -8.39 -13.47 -35.50
N GLY A 378 -8.35 -14.28 -34.44
CA GLY A 378 -8.88 -15.64 -34.42
C GLY A 378 -10.39 -15.70 -34.66
N VAL A 379 -11.16 -14.81 -34.02
CA VAL A 379 -12.62 -14.72 -34.22
C VAL A 379 -12.95 -14.30 -35.66
N ILE A 380 -12.29 -13.26 -36.18
CA ILE A 380 -12.49 -12.81 -37.58
C ILE A 380 -12.14 -13.95 -38.54
N GLY A 381 -11.01 -14.62 -38.35
CA GLY A 381 -10.58 -15.75 -39.17
C GLY A 381 -11.56 -16.92 -39.14
N LEU A 382 -12.12 -17.25 -37.98
CA LEU A 382 -13.09 -18.33 -37.83
C LEU A 382 -14.42 -18.08 -38.57
N PHE A 383 -14.95 -16.86 -38.49
CA PHE A 383 -16.26 -16.52 -39.08
C PHE A 383 -16.20 -16.10 -40.55
N THR A 384 -15.08 -15.52 -41.00
CA THR A 384 -14.94 -15.01 -42.38
C THR A 384 -14.03 -15.87 -43.25
N GLY A 385 -13.18 -16.72 -42.66
CA GLY A 385 -12.11 -17.41 -43.39
C GLY A 385 -11.07 -16.46 -43.99
N ALA A 386 -11.10 -15.17 -43.62
CA ALA A 386 -10.25 -14.14 -44.17
C ALA A 386 -9.10 -13.81 -43.19
N SER A 387 -7.89 -13.68 -43.74
CA SER A 387 -6.73 -13.17 -43.02
C SER A 387 -6.64 -11.63 -43.15
N LEU A 388 -5.75 -10.99 -42.38
CA LEU A 388 -5.45 -9.56 -42.51
C LEU A 388 -5.08 -9.19 -43.97
N LEU A 389 -4.43 -10.10 -44.70
CA LEU A 389 -4.04 -9.91 -46.11
C LEU A 389 -5.27 -9.83 -47.03
N ASN A 390 -6.28 -10.68 -46.83
CA ASN A 390 -7.53 -10.61 -47.60
C ASN A 390 -8.27 -9.29 -47.36
N ILE A 391 -8.24 -8.77 -46.12
CA ILE A 391 -8.84 -7.48 -45.79
C ILE A 391 -8.10 -6.34 -46.52
N LEU A 392 -6.77 -6.35 -46.50
CA LEU A 392 -5.94 -5.37 -47.22
C LEU A 392 -6.17 -5.43 -48.73
N GLU A 393 -6.35 -6.62 -49.30
CA GLU A 393 -6.66 -6.81 -50.72
C GLU A 393 -8.03 -6.21 -51.09
N VAL A 394 -9.07 -6.46 -50.29
CA VAL A 394 -10.39 -5.85 -50.46
C VAL A 394 -10.32 -4.32 -50.38
N ILE A 395 -9.60 -3.78 -49.39
CA ILE A 395 -9.38 -2.33 -49.26
C ILE A 395 -8.67 -1.78 -50.50
N SER A 396 -7.64 -2.46 -51.01
CA SER A 396 -6.91 -2.04 -52.22
C SER A 396 -7.81 -2.00 -53.46
N ILE A 397 -8.72 -2.97 -53.61
CA ILE A 397 -9.69 -3.03 -54.71
C ILE A 397 -10.72 -1.90 -54.58
N ILE A 398 -11.18 -1.62 -53.36
CA ILE A 398 -12.11 -0.51 -53.08
C ILE A 398 -11.44 0.83 -53.40
N PHE A 399 -10.21 1.06 -52.94
CA PHE A 399 -9.44 2.27 -53.26
C PHE A 399 -9.22 2.43 -54.77
N SER A 400 -8.88 1.35 -55.47
CA SER A 400 -8.73 1.34 -56.92
C SER A 400 -10.03 1.74 -57.63
N LYS A 401 -11.18 1.20 -57.20
CA LYS A 401 -12.51 1.57 -57.73
C LYS A 401 -12.90 3.02 -57.41
N ILE A 402 -12.65 3.50 -56.20
CA ILE A 402 -12.91 4.89 -55.81
C ILE A 402 -12.07 5.84 -56.68
N LYS A 403 -10.78 5.53 -56.85
CA LYS A 403 -9.88 6.29 -57.73
C LYS A 403 -10.37 6.30 -59.18
N HIS A 404 -10.88 5.18 -59.68
CA HIS A 404 -11.45 5.09 -61.02
C HIS A 404 -12.77 5.85 -61.19
N THR A 405 -13.52 6.03 -60.11
CA THR A 405 -14.80 6.76 -60.08
C THR A 405 -14.58 8.27 -59.95
N PHE A 406 -13.50 8.70 -59.31
CA PHE A 406 -13.06 10.10 -59.24
C PHE A 406 -12.24 10.56 -60.45
N ALA A 407 -11.68 9.63 -61.24
CA ALA A 407 -10.93 9.93 -62.48
C ALA A 407 -11.83 10.01 -63.73
N ARG A 408 -13.15 9.93 -63.55
CA ARG A 408 -14.17 10.08 -64.59
C ARG A 408 -15.04 11.26 -64.23
#